data_AF-A0A2G9R8A0-F1
#
_entry.id   AF-A0A2G9R8A0-F1
#
_cell.length_a   1.000
_cell.length_b   1.000
_cell.length_c   1.000
_cell.angle_alpha   90.00
_cell.angle_beta   90.00
_cell.angle_gamma   90.00
#
_symmetry.space_group_name_H-M   'P 1'
#
loop_
_entity.id
_entity.type
_entity.pdbx_description
1 polymer ?
#
loop_
_entity_poly.entity_id
_entity_poly.type
_entity_poly.pdbx_seq_one_letter_code
_entity_poly.pdbx_strand_id
1 'polypeptide(L)'
;MVEEGPLVFTPLLEEGKNKKFQEEVPVYVQKWMKFKELMIILQANLQEIIDRWADGKGPLATEFSTNEVKSLIRALFQNTERRAAALARIK
;
A
#
# COMPACT_ATOMS: atom_id res chain seq x y z
N MET A 1 -27.77 16.59 18.53
CA MET A 1 -26.66 16.66 17.56
C MET A 1 -25.91 15.35 17.71
N VAL A 2 -25.83 14.54 16.65
CA VAL A 2 -25.02 13.31 16.68
C VAL A 2 -23.56 13.75 16.64
N GLU A 3 -22.74 13.34 17.60
CA GLU A 3 -21.30 13.55 17.50
C GLU A 3 -20.80 12.81 16.25
N GLU A 4 -20.14 13.53 15.34
CA GLU A 4 -19.47 12.90 14.21
C GLU A 4 -18.38 11.96 14.72
N GLY A 5 -18.36 10.74 14.19
CA GLY A 5 -17.37 9.73 14.54
C GLY A 5 -15.95 10.16 14.13
N PRO A 6 -14.92 9.51 14.70
CA PRO A 6 -13.54 9.83 14.38
C PRO A 6 -13.25 9.70 12.88
N LEU A 7 -12.72 10.75 12.30
CA LEU A 7 -12.30 10.84 10.90
C LEU A 7 -10.97 10.10 10.68
N VAL A 8 -11.02 8.77 10.66
CA VAL A 8 -9.85 7.88 10.57
C VAL A 8 -9.17 7.95 9.19
N PHE A 9 -9.92 8.27 8.14
CA PHE A 9 -9.49 8.12 6.74
C PHE A 9 -9.11 9.42 6.04
N THR A 10 -9.43 10.57 6.61
CA THR A 10 -9.08 11.88 6.04
C THR A 10 -7.79 12.40 6.67
N PRO A 11 -6.82 12.90 5.88
CA PRO A 11 -5.74 13.69 6.42
C PRO A 11 -6.35 14.97 6.98
N LEU A 12 -6.56 15.01 8.30
CA LEU A 12 -7.03 16.21 8.97
C LEU A 12 -5.92 17.25 8.99
N LEU A 13 -6.27 18.51 8.72
CA LEU A 13 -5.38 19.67 8.88
C LEU A 13 -4.84 19.79 10.32
N GLU A 14 -5.50 19.16 11.30
CA GLU A 14 -5.05 19.06 12.69
C GLU A 14 -4.60 17.63 12.99
N GLU A 15 -3.35 17.31 12.62
CA GLU A 15 -2.70 15.99 12.76
C GLU A 15 -2.76 15.41 14.20
N GLY A 16 -2.98 16.25 15.21
CA GLY A 16 -2.98 15.84 16.62
C GLY A 16 -4.26 15.14 17.11
N LYS A 17 -5.44 15.47 16.57
CA LYS A 17 -6.72 15.02 17.17
C LYS A 17 -7.06 13.55 16.90
N ASN A 18 -6.64 13.01 15.74
CA ASN A 18 -6.98 11.64 15.33
C ASN A 18 -5.83 10.64 15.34
N LYS A 19 -4.62 11.07 15.73
CA LYS A 19 -3.44 10.22 15.73
C LYS A 19 -3.64 8.93 16.54
N LYS A 20 -4.24 9.05 17.73
CA LYS A 20 -4.55 7.90 18.60
C LYS A 20 -5.45 6.87 17.90
N PHE A 21 -6.50 7.33 17.23
CA PHE A 21 -7.42 6.43 16.52
C PHE A 21 -6.77 5.77 15.31
N GLN A 22 -5.87 6.47 14.60
CA GLN A 22 -5.13 5.91 13.47
C GLN A 22 -4.14 4.81 13.90
N GLU A 23 -3.53 4.94 15.09
CA GLU A 23 -2.62 3.94 15.68
C GLU A 23 -3.35 2.69 16.17
N GLU A 24 -4.62 2.81 16.57
CA GLU A 24 -5.46 1.69 17.02
C GLU A 24 -6.05 0.89 15.84
N VAL A 25 -6.22 1.48 14.66
CA VAL A 25 -6.82 0.78 13.51
C VAL A 25 -6.07 -0.50 13.11
N PRO A 26 -4.73 -0.55 13.02
CA PRO A 26 -4.03 -1.80 12.77
C PRO A 26 -4.29 -2.90 13.83
N VAL A 27 -4.67 -2.53 15.06
CA VAL A 27 -4.99 -3.49 16.14
C VAL A 27 -6.32 -4.18 15.88
N TYR A 28 -7.32 -3.43 15.41
CA TYR A 28 -8.67 -3.94 15.20
C TYR A 28 -8.92 -4.43 13.76
N VAL A 29 -8.16 -3.94 12.79
CA VAL A 29 -8.33 -4.25 11.37
C VAL A 29 -7.12 -5.04 10.86
N GLN A 30 -7.25 -6.38 10.87
CA GLN A 30 -6.16 -7.31 10.56
C GLN A 30 -5.44 -7.07 9.23
N LYS A 31 -6.15 -6.55 8.20
CA LYS A 31 -5.60 -6.29 6.86
C LYS A 31 -5.33 -4.80 6.60
N TRP A 32 -5.21 -3.99 7.65
CA TRP A 32 -5.04 -2.55 7.53
C TRP A 32 -3.75 -2.16 6.82
N MET A 33 -2.64 -2.82 7.16
CA MET A 33 -1.35 -2.54 6.54
C MET A 33 -1.36 -2.91 5.04
N LYS A 34 -1.87 -4.10 4.70
CA LYS A 34 -2.15 -4.50 3.33
C LYS A 34 -3.01 -3.50 2.55
N PHE A 35 -4.06 -2.94 3.17
CA PHE A 35 -4.90 -1.92 2.54
C PHE A 35 -4.14 -0.61 2.28
N LYS A 36 -3.36 -0.13 3.26
CA LYS A 36 -2.52 1.07 3.08
C LYS A 36 -1.47 0.88 1.98
N GLU A 37 -0.80 -0.27 1.95
CA GLU A 37 0.14 -0.59 0.87
C GLU A 37 -0.57 -0.67 -0.48
N LEU A 38 -1.79 -1.21 -0.56
CA LEU A 38 -2.58 -1.21 -1.81
C LEU A 38 -2.85 0.20 -2.31
N MET A 39 -3.28 1.12 -1.44
CA MET A 39 -3.52 2.52 -1.82
C MET A 39 -2.27 3.15 -2.41
N ILE A 40 -1.10 2.84 -1.85
CA ILE A 40 0.17 3.37 -2.34
C ILE A 40 0.52 2.77 -3.69
N ILE A 41 0.38 1.45 -3.88
CA ILE A 41 0.63 0.79 -5.18
C ILE A 41 -0.25 1.40 -6.29
N LEU A 42 -1.51 1.70 -5.99
CA LEU A 42 -2.45 2.26 -6.97
C LEU A 42 -2.05 3.67 -7.44
N GLN A 43 -1.28 4.40 -6.64
CA GLN A 43 -0.80 5.76 -6.94
C GLN A 43 0.68 5.78 -7.36
N ALA A 44 1.41 4.70 -7.08
CA ALA A 44 2.83 4.59 -7.32
C ALA A 44 3.16 4.32 -8.79
N ASN A 45 4.33 4.76 -9.21
CA ASN A 45 4.93 4.35 -10.47
C ASN A 45 5.66 3.01 -10.32
N LEU A 46 6.07 2.43 -11.46
CA LEU A 46 6.70 1.11 -11.49
C LEU A 46 8.03 1.05 -10.70
N GLN A 47 8.80 2.14 -10.67
CA GLN A 47 10.07 2.20 -9.91
C GLN A 47 9.79 2.18 -8.41
N GLU A 48 8.84 2.98 -7.94
CA GLU A 48 8.45 3.03 -6.53
C GLU A 48 7.93 1.67 -6.03
N ILE A 49 7.19 0.93 -6.87
CA ILE A 49 6.74 -0.43 -6.53
C ILE A 49 7.94 -1.37 -6.35
N ILE A 50 8.95 -1.28 -7.21
CA ILE A 50 10.17 -2.10 -7.10
C ILE A 50 10.97 -1.71 -5.86
N ASP A 51 11.09 -0.42 -5.57
CA ASP A 51 11.83 0.07 -4.41
C ASP A 51 11.15 -0.36 -3.11
N ARG A 52 9.80 -0.35 -3.07
CA ARG A 52 9.02 -0.88 -1.95
C ARG A 52 9.01 -2.40 -1.85
N TRP A 53 9.20 -3.12 -2.96
CA TRP A 53 9.43 -4.56 -2.94
C TRP A 53 10.77 -4.89 -2.27
N ALA A 54 11.81 -4.08 -2.52
CA ALA A 54 13.15 -4.21 -1.97
C ALA A 54 13.67 -5.66 -1.96
N ASP A 55 13.64 -6.30 -3.13
CA ASP A 55 14.03 -7.70 -3.33
C ASP A 55 13.37 -8.70 -2.36
N GLY A 56 12.09 -8.47 -2.04
CA GLY A 56 11.28 -9.34 -1.17
C GLY A 56 11.43 -9.03 0.32
N LYS A 57 12.12 -7.94 0.69
CA LYS A 57 12.35 -7.54 2.09
C LYS A 57 11.67 -6.23 2.46
N GLY A 58 11.01 -5.58 1.51
CA GLY A 58 10.38 -4.28 1.72
C GLY A 58 8.96 -4.38 2.29
N PRO A 59 8.36 -3.24 2.65
CA PRO A 59 7.01 -3.18 3.24
C PRO A 59 5.95 -3.84 2.36
N LEU A 60 6.13 -3.79 1.03
CA LEU A 60 5.23 -4.42 0.08
C LEU A 60 5.27 -5.95 0.15
N ALA A 61 6.45 -6.53 0.36
CA ALA A 61 6.64 -7.98 0.41
C ALA A 61 6.12 -8.61 1.71
N THR A 62 6.06 -7.82 2.79
CA THR A 62 5.45 -8.23 4.06
C THR A 62 3.94 -8.44 3.92
N GLU A 63 3.26 -7.65 3.09
CA GLU A 63 1.80 -7.64 2.98
C GLU A 63 1.26 -8.41 1.76
N PHE A 64 2.08 -8.57 0.72
CA PHE A 64 1.69 -9.22 -0.54
C PHE A 64 2.67 -10.31 -0.94
N SER A 65 2.11 -11.41 -1.44
CA SER A 65 2.89 -12.45 -2.10
C SER A 65 3.44 -11.99 -3.45
N THR A 66 4.55 -12.59 -3.88
CA THR A 66 5.14 -12.39 -5.21
C THR A 66 4.10 -12.46 -6.34
N ASN A 67 3.17 -13.41 -6.26
CA ASN A 67 2.12 -13.60 -7.28
C ASN A 67 1.09 -12.48 -7.29
N GLU A 68 0.69 -11.97 -6.12
CA GLU A 68 -0.22 -10.83 -6.01
C GLU A 68 0.44 -9.58 -6.59
N VAL A 69 1.69 -9.28 -6.23
CA VAL A 69 2.41 -8.10 -6.75
C VAL A 69 2.59 -8.19 -8.27
N LYS A 70 2.95 -9.36 -8.79
CA LYS A 70 3.04 -9.58 -10.25
C LYS A 70 1.71 -9.37 -10.95
N SER A 71 0.60 -9.79 -10.34
CA SER A 71 -0.75 -9.60 -10.89
C SER A 71 -1.16 -8.12 -10.88
N LEU A 72 -0.86 -7.40 -9.79
CA LEU A 72 -1.08 -5.96 -9.69
C LEU A 72 -0.29 -5.18 -10.75
N ILE A 73 0.99 -5.50 -10.94
CA ILE A 73 1.81 -4.85 -11.98
C ILE A 73 1.24 -5.09 -13.38
N ARG A 74 0.73 -6.30 -13.66
CA ARG A 74 0.09 -6.59 -14.95
C ARG A 74 -1.23 -5.84 -15.15
N ALA A 75 -1.98 -5.61 -14.07
CA ALA A 75 -3.25 -4.89 -14.12
C ALA A 75 -3.05 -3.37 -14.24
N LEU A 76 -2.03 -2.81 -13.59
CA LEU A 76 -1.80 -1.36 -13.51
C LEU A 76 -0.94 -0.82 -14.66
N PHE A 77 -0.06 -1.63 -15.26
CA PHE A 77 0.90 -1.16 -16.26
C PHE A 77 0.78 -1.89 -17.60
N GLN A 78 0.86 -1.12 -18.68
CA GLN A 78 0.89 -1.61 -20.05
C GLN A 78 2.07 -2.56 -20.31
N ASN A 79 1.90 -3.47 -21.26
CA ASN A 79 2.94 -4.44 -21.62
C ASN A 79 4.12 -3.75 -22.33
N THR A 80 5.18 -3.48 -21.57
CA THR A 80 6.39 -2.80 -22.03
C THR A 80 7.63 -3.53 -21.52
N GLU A 81 8.79 -3.27 -22.12
CA GLU A 81 10.06 -3.82 -21.65
C GLU A 81 10.35 -3.42 -20.19
N ARG A 82 10.02 -2.18 -19.81
CA ARG A 82 10.17 -1.71 -18.42
C ARG A 82 9.34 -2.54 -17.45
N ARG A 83 8.11 -2.93 -17.83
CA ARG A 83 7.27 -3.85 -17.04
C ARG A 83 7.88 -5.24 -16.94
N ALA A 84 8.39 -5.78 -18.04
CA ALA A 84 9.04 -7.09 -18.05
C ALA A 84 10.27 -7.11 -17.13
N ALA A 85 11.10 -6.06 -17.18
CA ALA A 85 12.24 -5.89 -16.28
C ALA A 85 11.82 -5.82 -14.80
N ALA A 86 10.77 -5.07 -14.47
CA ALA A 86 10.24 -5.02 -13.11
C ALA A 86 9.72 -6.36 -12.61
N LEU A 87 8.96 -7.09 -13.44
CA LEU A 87 8.45 -8.42 -13.10
C LEU A 87 9.58 -9.43 -12.85
N ALA A 88 10.72 -9.29 -13.54
CA ALA A 88 11.88 -10.16 -13.35
C ALA A 88 12.61 -9.92 -12.01
N ARG A 89 12.49 -8.71 -11.44
CA ARG A 89 13.06 -8.37 -10.13
C ARG A 89 12.25 -8.92 -8.95
N ILE A 90 10.98 -9.27 -9.18
CA ILE A 90 10.08 -9.79 -8.15
C ILE A 90 10.15 -11.32 -8.20
N LYS A 91 10.86 -11.94 -7.25
CA LYS A 91 11.04 -13.40 -7.17
C LYS A 91 10.27 -14.00 -6.00
#